data_AF-A0A660ZIR6-F1
#
_entry.id   AF-A0A660ZIR6-F1
#
_cell.length_a   1.000
_cell.length_b   1.000
_cell.length_c   1.000
_cell.angle_alpha   90.00
_cell.angle_beta   90.00
_cell.angle_gamma   90.00
#
_symmetry.space_group_name_H-M   'P 1'
#
loop_
_entity.id
_entity.type
_entity.pdbx_description
1 polymer ?
#
loop_
_entity_poly.entity_id
_entity_poly.type
_entity_poly.pdbx_seq_one_letter_code
_entity_poly.pdbx_strand_id
1 'polypeptide(L)'
;MKREIPMIITFVSGMAIIIALFVPHPPFGRVEETFNNWYIIISGFTMILGLNSLLGHNLDKVKRKAEGWPYSLTLILSFFITLIWGIVSTIRTGHIFASTSTFRNYYYTYVFVPLQSTMFALLAFFIASAAYRAFRARTVNATLLLVTASIIMLTQVPKGETVMAPVLGVAALLAVWKLMSEFESAASWTAGLPYLLLSIAIVAVYLPIVEVLRTQTTAVNDWIMNVLQMGAKRGIWLGIALGGIAMGLRIIFGIEKSYLT
;
A
#
# COMPACT_ATOMS: atom_id res chain seq x y z
N MET A 1 -31.59 1.39 24.34
CA MET A 1 -31.36 -0.02 24.74
C MET A 1 -31.01 -1.00 23.61
N LYS A 2 -31.83 -1.27 22.58
CA LYS A 2 -31.48 -2.26 21.51
C LYS A 2 -30.22 -1.94 20.68
N ARG A 3 -29.76 -0.67 20.68
CA ARG A 3 -28.56 -0.19 19.98
C ARG A 3 -27.33 0.00 20.86
N GLU A 4 -27.50 0.13 22.18
CA GLU A 4 -26.41 0.41 23.11
C GLU A 4 -25.61 -0.85 23.43
N ILE A 5 -26.30 -1.99 23.59
CA ILE A 5 -25.65 -3.28 23.89
C ILE A 5 -24.66 -3.68 22.77
N PRO A 6 -25.05 -3.65 21.47
CA PRO A 6 -24.10 -3.94 20.39
C PRO A 6 -22.93 -2.96 20.35
N MET A 7 -23.16 -1.67 20.59
CA MET A 7 -22.10 -0.66 20.61
C MET A 7 -21.09 -0.90 21.74
N ILE A 8 -21.57 -1.24 22.94
CA ILE A 8 -20.69 -1.55 24.08
C ILE A 8 -19.86 -2.80 23.76
N ILE A 9 -20.47 -3.83 23.18
CA ILE A 9 -19.76 -5.06 22.79
C ILE A 9 -18.69 -4.76 21.73
N THR A 10 -19.00 -3.98 20.69
CA THR A 10 -18.00 -3.56 19.68
C THR A 10 -16.88 -2.73 20.27
N PHE A 11 -17.22 -1.87 21.24
CA PHE A 11 -16.25 -0.97 21.84
C PHE A 11 -15.27 -1.75 22.74
N VAL A 12 -15.79 -2.64 23.58
CA VAL A 12 -14.98 -3.47 24.47
C VAL A 12 -14.13 -4.47 23.67
N SER A 13 -14.70 -5.14 22.67
CA SER A 13 -13.95 -6.06 21.82
C SER A 13 -12.87 -5.33 21.02
N GLY A 14 -13.18 -4.15 20.49
CA GLY A 14 -12.21 -3.34 19.77
C GLY A 14 -11.08 -2.82 20.63
N MET A 15 -11.40 -2.37 21.85
CA MET A 15 -10.39 -1.96 22.83
C MET A 15 -9.47 -3.13 23.22
N ALA A 16 -10.02 -4.33 23.41
CA ALA A 16 -9.24 -5.52 23.70
C ALA A 16 -8.26 -5.87 22.58
N ILE A 17 -8.67 -5.73 21.31
CA ILE A 17 -7.80 -5.97 20.14
C ILE A 17 -6.69 -4.93 20.07
N ILE A 18 -7.00 -3.65 20.32
CA ILE A 18 -5.99 -2.58 20.35
C ILE A 18 -4.95 -2.88 21.44
N ILE A 19 -5.39 -3.23 22.65
CA ILE A 19 -4.47 -3.55 23.76
C ILE A 19 -3.61 -4.78 23.41
N ALA A 20 -4.21 -5.83 22.83
CA ALA A 20 -3.48 -7.03 22.43
C ALA A 20 -2.41 -6.76 21.35
N LEU A 21 -2.67 -5.84 20.41
CA LEU A 21 -1.73 -5.52 19.33
C LEU A 21 -0.55 -4.64 19.77
N PHE A 22 -0.70 -3.84 20.82
CA PHE A 22 0.33 -2.91 21.27
C PHE A 22 1.09 -3.39 22.51
N VAL A 23 0.60 -4.40 23.22
CA VAL A 23 1.21 -4.94 24.45
C VAL A 23 1.62 -6.40 24.27
N PRO A 24 2.84 -6.67 23.76
CA PRO A 24 3.33 -8.03 23.49
C PRO A 24 3.93 -8.68 24.76
N HIS A 25 3.22 -8.66 25.89
CA HIS A 25 3.60 -9.42 27.09
C HIS A 25 2.46 -10.34 27.55
N PRO A 26 2.75 -11.50 28.16
CA PRO A 26 1.72 -12.33 28.78
C PRO A 26 0.92 -11.51 29.81
N PRO A 27 -0.41 -11.66 29.90
CA PRO A 27 -1.28 -12.63 29.23
C PRO A 27 -1.76 -12.24 27.82
N PHE A 28 -1.52 -11.01 27.36
CA PHE A 28 -2.08 -10.45 26.13
C PHE A 28 -1.48 -11.03 24.84
N GLY A 29 -0.24 -11.54 24.88
CA GLY A 29 0.36 -12.24 23.73
C GLY A 29 -0.41 -13.51 23.29
N ARG A 30 -1.04 -14.24 24.21
CA ARG A 30 -1.86 -15.44 23.87
C ARG A 30 -3.22 -15.08 23.28
N VAL A 31 -3.70 -13.88 23.60
CA VAL A 31 -4.97 -13.35 23.10
C VAL A 31 -4.85 -13.08 21.61
N GLU A 32 -3.73 -12.52 21.14
CA GLU A 32 -3.43 -12.35 19.71
C GLU A 32 -3.48 -13.69 18.95
N GLU A 33 -2.81 -14.72 19.45
CA GLU A 33 -2.80 -16.05 18.82
C GLU A 33 -4.22 -16.65 18.74
N THR A 34 -4.99 -16.53 19.84
CA THR A 34 -6.39 -17.00 19.88
C THR A 34 -7.24 -16.25 18.86
N PHE A 35 -7.10 -14.92 18.76
CA PHE A 35 -7.80 -14.11 17.76
C PHE A 35 -7.39 -14.45 16.33
N ASN A 36 -6.10 -14.69 16.08
CA ASN A 36 -5.63 -15.11 14.76
C ASN A 36 -6.23 -16.45 14.35
N ASN A 37 -6.30 -17.42 15.28
CA ASN A 37 -6.93 -18.72 15.02
C ASN A 37 -8.42 -18.56 14.71
N TRP A 38 -9.16 -17.75 15.49
CA TRP A 38 -10.56 -17.46 15.21
C TRP A 38 -10.75 -16.74 13.87
N TYR A 39 -9.87 -15.78 13.55
CA TYR A 39 -9.88 -15.06 12.28
C TYR A 39 -9.65 -16.00 11.09
N ILE A 40 -8.71 -16.94 11.17
CA ILE A 40 -8.46 -17.95 10.14
C ILE A 40 -9.71 -18.82 9.93
N ILE A 41 -10.35 -19.27 11.00
CA ILE A 41 -11.57 -20.09 10.91
C ILE A 41 -12.72 -19.29 10.28
N ILE A 42 -12.99 -18.09 10.78
CA ILE A 42 -14.07 -17.22 10.30
C ILE A 42 -13.83 -16.80 8.85
N SER A 43 -12.60 -16.46 8.47
CA SER A 43 -12.26 -16.08 7.09
C SER A 43 -12.46 -17.24 6.11
N GLY A 44 -12.18 -18.48 6.52
CA GLY A 44 -12.50 -19.68 5.75
C GLY A 44 -13.99 -19.79 5.42
N PHE A 45 -14.87 -19.67 6.42
CA PHE A 45 -16.32 -19.68 6.20
C PHE A 45 -16.80 -18.46 5.41
N THR A 46 -16.22 -17.29 5.68
CA THR A 46 -16.55 -16.04 4.98
C THR A 46 -16.20 -16.11 3.51
N MET A 47 -15.10 -16.77 3.15
CA MET A 47 -14.71 -16.97 1.75
C MET A 47 -15.76 -17.78 0.98
N ILE A 48 -16.32 -18.82 1.61
CA ILE A 48 -17.40 -19.63 1.01
C ILE A 48 -18.67 -18.80 0.86
N LEU A 49 -19.06 -18.04 1.89
CA LEU A 49 -20.24 -17.16 1.83
C LEU A 49 -20.08 -16.05 0.79
N GLY A 50 -18.89 -15.44 0.72
CA GLY A 50 -18.56 -14.43 -0.28
C GLY A 50 -18.62 -14.99 -1.70
N LEU A 51 -18.11 -16.20 -1.91
CA LEU A 51 -18.22 -16.90 -3.19
C LEU A 51 -19.69 -17.17 -3.57
N ASN A 52 -20.48 -17.70 -2.63
CA ASN A 52 -21.89 -17.99 -2.85
C ASN A 52 -22.68 -16.71 -3.14
N SER A 53 -22.41 -15.62 -2.42
CA SER A 53 -23.05 -14.32 -2.64
C SER A 53 -22.70 -13.75 -4.02
N LEU A 54 -21.41 -13.76 -4.38
CA LEU A 54 -20.93 -13.24 -5.66
C LEU A 54 -21.55 -14.01 -6.83
N LEU A 55 -21.46 -15.34 -6.81
CA LEU A 55 -22.00 -16.18 -7.88
C LEU A 55 -23.52 -16.13 -7.90
N GLY A 56 -24.19 -16.31 -6.76
CA GLY A 56 -25.65 -16.31 -6.66
C GLY A 56 -26.26 -15.01 -7.18
N HIS A 57 -25.75 -13.86 -6.71
CA HIS A 57 -26.26 -12.54 -7.14
C HIS A 57 -26.08 -12.32 -8.65
N ASN A 58 -24.90 -12.65 -9.19
CA ASN A 58 -24.64 -12.48 -10.63
C ASN A 58 -25.37 -13.51 -11.49
N LEU A 59 -25.55 -14.75 -11.02
CA LEU A 59 -26.30 -15.79 -11.72
C LEU A 59 -27.78 -15.41 -11.82
N ASP A 60 -28.38 -14.92 -10.74
CA ASP A 60 -29.77 -14.45 -10.75
C ASP A 60 -29.94 -13.25 -11.68
N LYS A 61 -28.98 -12.32 -11.69
CA LYS A 61 -28.95 -11.18 -12.60
C LYS A 61 -28.89 -11.61 -14.08
N VAL A 62 -28.10 -12.65 -14.39
CA VAL A 62 -28.02 -13.24 -15.74
C VAL A 62 -29.30 -13.99 -16.11
N LYS A 63 -29.84 -14.82 -15.22
CA LYS A 63 -31.10 -15.56 -15.44
C LYS A 63 -32.28 -14.64 -15.71
N ARG A 64 -32.37 -13.54 -14.96
CA ARG A 64 -33.45 -12.54 -15.08
C ARG A 64 -33.20 -11.49 -16.17
N LYS A 65 -32.06 -11.54 -16.88
CA LYS A 65 -31.63 -10.54 -17.88
C LYS A 65 -31.76 -9.09 -17.39
N ALA A 66 -31.45 -8.86 -16.11
CA ALA A 66 -31.52 -7.54 -15.52
C ALA A 66 -30.47 -6.58 -16.12
N GLU A 67 -30.61 -5.28 -15.86
CA GLU A 67 -29.75 -4.25 -16.44
C GLU A 67 -28.26 -4.50 -16.15
N GLY A 68 -27.44 -4.53 -17.19
CA GLY A 68 -26.01 -4.85 -17.09
C GLY A 68 -25.70 -6.34 -16.90
N TRP A 69 -26.61 -7.26 -17.24
CA TRP A 69 -26.35 -8.70 -17.22
C TRP A 69 -25.12 -9.17 -18.03
N PRO A 70 -24.70 -8.52 -19.15
CA PRO A 70 -23.52 -8.97 -19.88
C PRO A 70 -22.25 -8.88 -19.02
N TYR A 71 -22.11 -7.82 -18.21
CA TYR A 71 -20.98 -7.66 -17.31
C TYR A 71 -20.95 -8.73 -16.21
N SER A 72 -22.12 -9.09 -15.67
CA SER A 72 -22.26 -10.21 -14.73
C SER A 72 -21.88 -11.54 -15.34
N LEU A 73 -22.23 -11.78 -16.61
CA LEU A 73 -21.80 -12.98 -17.34
C LEU A 73 -20.28 -13.00 -17.53
N THR A 74 -19.68 -11.88 -17.95
CA THR A 74 -18.22 -11.75 -18.08
C THR A 74 -17.53 -12.05 -16.75
N LEU A 75 -18.03 -11.51 -15.63
CA LEU A 75 -17.49 -11.78 -14.29
C LEU A 75 -17.52 -13.27 -13.96
N ILE A 76 -18.65 -13.95 -14.17
CA ILE A 76 -18.79 -15.38 -13.88
C ILE A 76 -17.81 -16.19 -14.74
N LEU A 77 -17.71 -15.89 -16.03
CA LEU A 77 -16.75 -16.56 -16.92
C LEU A 77 -15.32 -16.32 -16.46
N SER A 78 -14.94 -15.08 -16.17
CA SER A 78 -13.61 -14.73 -15.67
C SER A 78 -13.29 -15.42 -14.34
N PHE A 79 -14.27 -15.60 -13.46
CA PHE A 79 -14.13 -16.33 -12.22
C PHE A 79 -13.74 -17.80 -12.47
N PHE A 80 -14.50 -18.52 -13.30
CA PHE A 80 -14.21 -19.92 -13.61
C PHE A 80 -12.92 -20.11 -14.40
N ILE A 81 -12.63 -19.21 -15.36
CA ILE A 81 -11.36 -19.23 -16.10
C ILE A 81 -10.18 -19.11 -15.13
N THR A 82 -10.25 -18.14 -14.21
CA THR A 82 -9.20 -17.93 -13.20
C THR A 82 -9.04 -19.14 -12.28
N LEU A 83 -10.16 -19.70 -11.79
CA LEU A 83 -10.17 -20.84 -10.88
C LEU A 83 -9.59 -22.09 -11.53
N ILE A 84 -10.03 -22.42 -12.74
CA ILE A 84 -9.53 -23.58 -13.51
C ILE A 84 -8.05 -23.38 -13.84
N TRP A 85 -7.65 -22.20 -14.30
CA TRP A 85 -6.25 -21.93 -14.64
C TRP A 85 -5.34 -22.03 -13.40
N GLY A 86 -5.79 -21.50 -12.25
CA GLY A 86 -5.10 -21.65 -10.98
C GLY A 86 -4.89 -23.12 -10.61
N ILE A 87 -5.95 -23.93 -10.61
CA ILE A 87 -5.88 -25.36 -10.25
C ILE A 87 -4.97 -26.13 -11.21
N VAL A 88 -5.10 -25.93 -12.52
CA VAL A 88 -4.27 -26.60 -13.54
C VAL A 88 -2.80 -26.23 -13.35
N SER A 89 -2.50 -24.97 -13.05
CA SER A 89 -1.12 -24.53 -12.79
C SER A 89 -0.57 -25.14 -11.50
N THR A 90 -1.37 -25.29 -10.44
CA THR A 90 -0.96 -25.96 -9.20
C THR A 90 -0.61 -27.41 -9.45
N ILE A 91 -1.46 -28.15 -10.16
CA ILE A 91 -1.26 -29.57 -10.42
C ILE A 91 0.02 -29.80 -11.24
N ARG A 92 0.33 -28.93 -12.20
CA ARG A 92 1.53 -29.05 -13.04
C ARG A 92 2.82 -28.68 -12.33
N THR A 93 2.79 -27.73 -11.40
CA THR A 93 4.01 -27.13 -10.82
C THR A 93 4.15 -27.39 -9.31
N GLY A 94 3.21 -28.10 -8.69
CA GLY A 94 3.13 -28.32 -7.25
C GLY A 94 2.65 -27.10 -6.45
N HIS A 95 3.03 -25.88 -6.86
CA HIS A 95 2.66 -24.64 -6.18
C HIS A 95 2.19 -23.55 -7.17
N ILE A 96 1.12 -22.84 -6.80
CA ILE A 96 0.53 -21.71 -7.57
C ILE A 96 1.49 -20.54 -7.81
N PHE A 97 2.48 -20.36 -6.94
CA PHE A 97 3.44 -19.26 -6.99
C PHE A 97 4.86 -19.74 -7.33
N ALA A 98 5.02 -20.92 -7.91
CA ALA A 98 6.33 -21.43 -8.31
C ALA A 98 6.91 -20.69 -9.52
N SER A 99 8.25 -20.57 -9.56
CA SER A 99 9.11 -20.22 -10.71
C SER A 99 8.49 -20.29 -12.11
N THR A 100 7.99 -21.48 -12.35
CA THR A 100 7.61 -22.04 -13.64
C THR A 100 6.09 -22.06 -13.82
N SER A 101 5.32 -21.59 -12.84
CA SER A 101 3.86 -21.57 -12.89
C SER A 101 3.36 -20.56 -13.92
N THR A 102 2.53 -21.02 -14.85
CA THR A 102 1.94 -20.15 -15.88
C THR A 102 0.96 -19.15 -15.26
N PHE A 103 0.28 -19.55 -14.18
CA PHE A 103 -0.64 -18.67 -13.46
C PHE A 103 0.05 -17.42 -12.92
N ARG A 104 1.15 -17.58 -12.18
CA ARG A 104 1.88 -16.42 -11.65
C ARG A 104 2.53 -15.60 -12.76
N ASN A 105 3.12 -16.24 -13.77
CA ASN A 105 3.83 -15.48 -14.80
C ASN A 105 2.88 -14.68 -15.70
N TYR A 106 1.70 -15.20 -16.01
CA TYR A 106 0.75 -14.54 -16.92
C TYR A 106 -0.42 -13.88 -16.20
N TYR A 107 -1.25 -14.65 -15.50
CA TYR A 107 -2.45 -14.13 -14.85
C TYR A 107 -2.09 -13.06 -13.81
N TYR A 108 -1.15 -13.35 -12.91
CA TYR A 108 -0.77 -12.39 -11.89
C TYR A 108 -0.13 -11.12 -12.50
N THR A 109 0.84 -11.28 -13.40
CA THR A 109 1.58 -10.15 -13.97
C THR A 109 0.74 -9.27 -14.91
N TYR A 110 -0.11 -9.86 -15.76
CA TYR A 110 -0.82 -9.11 -16.80
C TYR A 110 -2.29 -8.82 -16.48
N VAL A 111 -2.90 -9.55 -15.54
CA VAL A 111 -4.30 -9.32 -15.14
C VAL A 111 -4.34 -8.69 -13.76
N PHE A 112 -3.79 -9.38 -12.76
CA PHE A 112 -3.93 -8.95 -11.37
C PHE A 112 -3.17 -7.66 -11.06
N VAL A 113 -1.87 -7.58 -11.40
CA VAL A 113 -1.03 -6.41 -11.10
C VAL A 113 -1.55 -5.13 -11.76
N PRO A 114 -1.94 -5.10 -13.05
CA PRO A 114 -2.49 -3.89 -13.66
C PRO A 114 -3.84 -3.47 -13.05
N LEU A 115 -4.75 -4.42 -12.80
CA LEU A 115 -6.03 -4.12 -12.15
C LEU A 115 -5.85 -3.58 -10.73
N GLN A 116 -4.93 -4.15 -9.97
CA GLN A 116 -4.56 -3.63 -8.66
C GLN A 116 -3.96 -2.21 -8.80
N SER A 117 -3.09 -2.01 -9.79
CA SER A 117 -2.44 -0.71 -10.03
C SER A 117 -3.44 0.39 -10.38
N THR A 118 -4.51 0.11 -11.14
CA THR A 118 -5.55 1.10 -11.44
C THR A 118 -6.33 1.50 -10.19
N MET A 119 -6.67 0.55 -9.32
CA MET A 119 -7.31 0.83 -8.03
C MET A 119 -6.42 1.70 -7.13
N PHE A 120 -5.13 1.36 -7.01
CA PHE A 120 -4.17 2.15 -6.24
C PHE A 120 -3.91 3.52 -6.86
N ALA A 121 -3.85 3.64 -8.19
CA ALA A 121 -3.70 4.92 -8.88
C ALA A 121 -4.87 5.86 -8.62
N LEU A 122 -6.11 5.35 -8.66
CA LEU A 122 -7.30 6.12 -8.30
C LEU A 122 -7.26 6.56 -6.84
N LEU A 123 -6.90 5.66 -5.92
CA LEU A 123 -6.77 5.99 -4.50
C LEU A 123 -5.71 7.06 -4.26
N ALA A 124 -4.54 6.97 -4.91
CA ALA A 124 -3.49 7.97 -4.84
C ALA A 124 -3.97 9.33 -5.38
N PHE A 125 -4.66 9.34 -6.51
CA PHE A 125 -5.26 10.55 -7.09
C PHE A 125 -6.27 11.19 -6.13
N PHE A 126 -7.16 10.41 -5.53
CA PHE A 126 -8.15 10.93 -4.57
C PHE A 126 -7.50 11.43 -3.28
N ILE A 127 -6.51 10.73 -2.73
CA ILE A 127 -5.75 11.20 -1.57
C ILE A 127 -5.02 12.49 -1.91
N ALA A 128 -4.34 12.58 -3.05
CA ALA A 128 -3.66 13.79 -3.48
C ALA A 128 -4.64 14.96 -3.68
N SER A 129 -5.81 14.71 -4.29
CA SER A 129 -6.87 15.73 -4.46
C SER A 129 -7.46 16.19 -3.11
N ALA A 130 -7.72 15.26 -2.19
CA ALA A 130 -8.21 15.57 -0.85
C ALA A 130 -7.14 16.32 -0.03
N ALA A 131 -5.89 15.88 -0.10
CA ALA A 131 -4.75 16.52 0.53
C ALA A 131 -4.51 17.92 -0.03
N TYR A 132 -4.54 18.13 -1.35
CA TYR A 132 -4.43 19.46 -1.95
C TYR A 132 -5.54 20.42 -1.48
N ARG A 133 -6.77 19.90 -1.32
CA ARG A 133 -7.91 20.66 -0.80
C ARG A 133 -7.80 20.96 0.69
N ALA A 134 -7.27 20.03 1.48
CA ALA A 134 -7.13 20.14 2.94
C ALA A 134 -5.86 20.93 3.34
N PHE A 135 -4.72 20.59 2.75
CA PHE A 135 -3.46 21.32 2.79
C PHE A 135 -3.46 22.39 1.70
N ARG A 136 -4.27 23.43 1.86
CA ARG A 136 -3.94 24.69 1.19
C ARG A 136 -2.57 25.10 1.78
N ALA A 137 -1.48 24.97 1.01
CA ALA A 137 -0.13 25.31 1.43
C ALA A 137 -0.05 26.81 1.75
N ARG A 138 -0.49 27.18 2.95
CA ARG A 138 -0.62 28.57 3.41
C ARG A 138 0.62 29.04 4.18
N THR A 139 1.53 28.13 4.56
CA THR A 139 2.70 28.44 5.37
C THR A 139 3.95 27.78 4.82
N VAL A 140 5.10 28.47 4.97
CA VAL A 140 6.42 28.00 4.52
C VAL A 140 6.77 26.64 5.15
N ASN A 141 6.39 26.43 6.41
CA ASN A 141 6.62 25.18 7.14
C ASN A 141 5.83 24.00 6.53
N ALA A 142 4.58 24.22 6.11
CA ALA A 142 3.79 23.18 5.47
C ALA A 142 4.33 22.82 4.09
N THR A 143 4.86 23.80 3.34
CA THR A 143 5.52 23.57 2.05
C THR A 143 6.81 22.78 2.22
N LEU A 144 7.63 23.10 3.23
CA LEU A 144 8.82 22.32 3.57
C LEU A 144 8.46 20.87 3.90
N LEU A 145 7.48 20.64 4.78
CA LEU A 145 7.00 19.29 5.12
C LEU A 145 6.47 18.54 3.89
N LEU A 146 5.75 19.20 2.99
CA LEU A 146 5.24 18.60 1.75
C LEU A 146 6.39 18.18 0.82
N VAL A 147 7.40 19.03 0.64
CA VAL A 147 8.58 18.75 -0.18
C VAL A 147 9.38 17.59 0.42
N THR A 148 9.64 17.63 1.73
CA THR A 148 10.31 16.54 2.45
C THR A 148 9.55 15.24 2.35
N ALA A 149 8.23 15.25 2.55
CA ALA A 149 7.39 14.05 2.42
C ALA A 149 7.39 13.51 0.99
N SER A 150 7.36 14.37 -0.02
CA SER A 150 7.40 13.97 -1.44
C SER A 150 8.73 13.28 -1.79
N ILE A 151 9.85 13.80 -1.28
CA ILE A 151 11.18 13.18 -1.44
C ILE A 151 11.21 11.81 -0.74
N ILE A 152 10.69 11.71 0.49
CA ILE A 152 10.61 10.45 1.26
C ILE A 152 9.63 9.44 0.62
N MET A 153 8.61 9.89 -0.10
CA MET A 153 7.71 8.98 -0.83
C MET A 153 8.36 8.45 -2.12
N LEU A 154 9.18 9.27 -2.80
CA LEU A 154 9.94 8.85 -3.99
C LEU A 154 11.00 7.78 -3.67
N THR A 155 11.59 7.79 -2.48
CA THR A 155 12.52 6.73 -2.04
C THR A 155 11.84 5.38 -1.83
N GLN A 156 10.53 5.35 -1.61
CA GLN A 156 9.77 4.14 -1.25
C GLN A 156 9.17 3.38 -2.43
N VAL A 157 9.36 3.87 -3.65
CA VAL A 157 8.91 3.14 -4.85
C VAL A 157 9.85 1.95 -5.08
N PRO A 158 9.37 0.76 -5.50
CA PRO A 158 10.22 -0.42 -5.77
C PRO A 158 11.38 -0.22 -6.76
N LYS A 159 11.44 0.92 -7.47
CA LYS A 159 12.55 1.36 -8.33
C LYS A 159 13.16 2.71 -7.88
N GLY A 160 12.86 3.18 -6.67
CA GLY A 160 13.26 4.48 -6.14
C GLY A 160 14.78 4.66 -6.10
N GLU A 161 15.53 3.61 -5.79
CA GLU A 161 17.00 3.61 -5.84
C GLU A 161 17.55 3.99 -7.22
N THR A 162 16.96 3.45 -8.29
CA THR A 162 17.39 3.73 -9.66
C THR A 162 17.07 5.15 -10.11
N VAL A 163 16.11 5.82 -9.46
CA VAL A 163 15.68 7.18 -9.79
C VAL A 163 16.40 8.22 -8.91
N MET A 164 16.64 7.92 -7.63
CA MET A 164 17.22 8.87 -6.68
C MET A 164 18.70 9.15 -6.97
N ALA A 165 19.48 8.11 -7.34
CA ALA A 165 20.89 8.28 -7.71
C ALA A 165 21.09 9.24 -8.89
N PRO A 166 20.38 9.11 -10.03
CA PRO A 166 20.50 10.08 -11.12
C PRO A 166 19.91 11.45 -10.77
N VAL A 167 18.87 11.55 -9.93
CA VAL A 167 18.33 12.86 -9.49
C VAL A 167 19.36 13.64 -8.66
N LEU A 168 20.02 13.00 -7.70
CA LEU A 168 21.11 13.59 -6.94
C LEU A 168 22.32 13.91 -7.83
N GLY A 169 22.58 13.09 -8.85
CA GLY A 169 23.62 13.34 -9.84
C GLY A 169 23.36 14.57 -10.69
N VAL A 170 22.12 14.76 -11.17
CA VAL A 170 21.72 15.96 -11.90
C VAL A 170 21.83 17.20 -11.00
N ALA A 171 21.42 17.12 -9.74
CA ALA A 171 21.56 18.23 -8.79
C ALA A 171 23.04 18.58 -8.52
N ALA A 172 23.91 17.58 -8.36
CA ALA A 172 25.34 17.78 -8.19
C ALA A 172 25.99 18.38 -9.45
N LEU A 173 25.60 17.93 -10.64
CA LEU A 173 26.06 18.50 -11.92
C LEU A 173 25.61 19.95 -12.10
N LEU A 174 24.37 20.29 -11.74
CA LEU A 174 23.87 21.66 -11.77
C LEU A 174 24.61 22.57 -10.78
N ALA A 175 24.92 22.06 -9.58
CA ALA A 175 25.70 22.79 -8.59
C ALA A 175 27.13 23.03 -9.10
N VAL A 176 27.79 21.99 -9.62
CA VAL A 176 29.13 22.08 -10.23
C VAL A 176 29.12 23.04 -11.42
N TRP A 177 28.12 22.96 -12.29
CA TRP A 177 27.98 23.86 -13.44
C TRP A 177 27.84 25.32 -13.02
N LYS A 178 26.99 25.61 -12.03
CA LYS A 178 26.84 26.96 -11.48
C LYS A 178 28.15 27.49 -10.89
N LEU A 179 28.84 26.66 -10.11
CA LEU A 179 30.14 27.00 -9.52
C LEU A 179 31.22 27.23 -10.57
N MET A 180 31.24 26.45 -11.66
CA MET A 180 32.15 26.64 -12.77
C MET A 180 31.83 27.92 -13.56
N SER A 181 30.55 28.29 -13.71
CA SER A 181 30.17 29.57 -14.34
C SER A 181 30.59 30.79 -13.49
N GLU A 182 30.57 30.66 -12.17
CA GLU A 182 31.06 31.69 -11.24
C GLU A 182 32.61 31.77 -11.24
N PHE A 183 33.28 30.64 -11.46
CA PHE A 183 34.73 30.58 -11.68
C PHE A 183 35.17 31.31 -12.95
N GLU A 184 34.47 31.11 -14.08
CA GLU A 184 34.76 31.80 -15.35
C GLU A 184 34.56 33.32 -15.25
N SER A 185 33.68 33.78 -14.37
CA SER A 185 33.43 35.20 -14.10
C SER A 185 34.38 35.81 -13.06
N ALA A 186 35.31 35.05 -12.48
CA ALA A 186 36.18 35.53 -11.41
C ALA A 186 37.29 36.47 -11.93
N ALA A 187 37.48 37.59 -11.23
CA ALA A 187 38.43 38.64 -11.63
C ALA A 187 39.91 38.24 -11.58
N SER A 188 40.26 37.17 -10.84
CA SER A 188 41.62 36.66 -10.73
C SER A 188 41.62 35.15 -10.44
N TRP A 189 42.72 34.49 -10.79
CA TRP A 189 42.93 33.06 -10.52
C TRP A 189 42.82 32.70 -9.03
N THR A 190 43.17 33.61 -8.12
CA THR A 190 43.03 33.41 -6.66
C THR A 190 41.59 33.52 -6.17
N ALA A 191 40.77 34.35 -6.83
CA ALA A 191 39.34 34.47 -6.54
C ALA A 191 38.53 33.30 -7.09
N GLY A 192 39.01 32.65 -8.16
CA GLY A 192 38.40 31.45 -8.74
C GLY A 192 38.72 30.14 -7.99
N LEU A 193 39.91 30.04 -7.39
CA LEU A 193 40.36 28.85 -6.67
C LEU A 193 39.33 28.23 -5.68
N PRO A 194 38.59 29.00 -4.84
CA PRO A 194 37.58 28.42 -3.96
C PRO A 194 36.41 27.76 -4.71
N TYR A 195 35.98 28.30 -5.85
CA TYR A 195 34.87 27.72 -6.64
C TYR A 195 35.28 26.39 -7.30
N LEU A 196 36.55 26.30 -7.74
CA LEU A 196 37.15 25.07 -8.27
C LEU A 196 37.33 24.00 -7.18
N LEU A 197 37.79 24.39 -6.00
CA LEU A 197 37.94 23.47 -4.86
C LEU A 197 36.58 22.98 -4.38
N LEU A 198 35.56 23.85 -4.37
CA LEU A 198 34.21 23.51 -3.93
C LEU A 198 33.50 22.62 -4.96
N SER A 199 33.73 22.80 -6.27
CA SER A 199 33.21 21.90 -7.31
C SER A 199 33.86 20.51 -7.24
N ILE A 200 35.18 20.43 -7.03
CA ILE A 200 35.89 19.17 -6.80
C ILE A 200 35.40 18.50 -5.51
N ALA A 201 35.20 19.26 -4.44
CA ALA A 201 34.66 18.74 -3.18
C ALA A 201 33.24 18.18 -3.34
N ILE A 202 32.37 18.84 -4.11
CA ILE A 202 31.02 18.34 -4.41
C ILE A 202 31.07 17.01 -5.16
N VAL A 203 31.95 16.86 -6.15
CA VAL A 203 32.12 15.59 -6.89
C VAL A 203 32.71 14.51 -5.99
N ALA A 204 33.72 14.84 -5.19
CA ALA A 204 34.37 13.90 -4.26
C ALA A 204 33.42 13.43 -3.14
N VAL A 205 32.45 14.25 -2.74
CA VAL A 205 31.42 13.92 -1.75
C VAL A 205 30.24 13.18 -2.40
N TYR A 206 29.89 13.47 -3.65
CA TYR A 206 28.81 12.81 -4.38
C TYR A 206 29.07 11.30 -4.58
N LEU A 207 30.27 10.92 -5.00
CA LEU A 207 30.64 9.52 -5.27
C LEU A 207 30.43 8.57 -4.06
N PRO A 208 30.94 8.86 -2.85
CA PRO A 208 30.70 8.02 -1.69
C PRO A 208 29.25 8.09 -1.19
N ILE A 209 28.57 9.23 -1.32
CA ILE A 209 27.14 9.34 -0.95
C ILE A 209 26.29 8.43 -1.82
N VAL A 210 26.50 8.38 -3.13
CA VAL A 210 25.74 7.48 -4.02
C VAL A 210 25.96 6.02 -3.66
N GLU A 211 27.18 5.64 -3.27
CA GLU A 211 27.50 4.26 -2.90
C GLU A 211 26.95 3.88 -1.52
N VAL A 212 27.00 4.80 -0.55
CA VAL A 212 26.34 4.64 0.76
C VAL A 212 24.82 4.56 0.61
N LEU A 213 24.24 5.38 -0.26
CA LEU A 213 22.81 5.30 -0.57
C LEU A 213 22.49 3.96 -1.23
N ARG A 214 23.26 3.51 -2.23
CA ARG A 214 23.05 2.19 -2.87
C ARG A 214 23.07 1.04 -1.87
N THR A 215 23.96 1.10 -0.87
CA THR A 215 24.15 0.03 0.12
C THR A 215 23.17 0.11 1.30
N GLN A 216 22.77 1.30 1.73
CA GLN A 216 21.83 1.48 2.86
C GLN A 216 20.36 1.63 2.46
N THR A 217 20.03 1.78 1.17
CA THR A 217 18.63 1.93 0.78
C THR A 217 17.82 0.69 1.13
N THR A 218 18.39 -0.52 1.16
CA THR A 218 17.69 -1.70 1.68
C THR A 218 17.33 -1.58 3.16
N ALA A 219 18.27 -1.18 4.03
CA ALA A 219 18.02 -1.05 5.46
C ALA A 219 17.03 0.06 5.80
N VAL A 220 17.13 1.21 5.13
CA VAL A 220 16.19 2.33 5.31
C VAL A 220 14.82 1.97 4.74
N ASN A 221 14.76 1.35 3.55
CA ASN A 221 13.51 0.87 2.97
C ASN A 221 12.87 -0.19 3.87
N ASP A 222 13.63 -1.16 4.35
CA ASP A 222 13.16 -2.18 5.28
C ASP A 222 12.65 -1.58 6.60
N TRP A 223 13.36 -0.61 7.19
CA TRP A 223 12.87 0.07 8.38
C TRP A 223 11.57 0.83 8.11
N ILE A 224 11.48 1.55 7.00
CA ILE A 224 10.27 2.29 6.63
C ILE A 224 9.10 1.32 6.37
N MET A 225 9.33 0.23 5.64
CA MET A 225 8.30 -0.78 5.34
C MET A 225 7.87 -1.52 6.60
N ASN A 226 8.80 -1.88 7.49
CA ASN A 226 8.50 -2.68 8.68
C ASN A 226 8.02 -1.86 9.88
N VAL A 227 8.30 -0.56 9.95
CA VAL A 227 7.89 0.32 11.05
C VAL A 227 6.77 1.25 10.62
N LEU A 228 7.03 2.16 9.69
CA LEU A 228 6.07 3.21 9.31
C LEU A 228 4.90 2.62 8.52
N GLN A 229 5.19 1.84 7.49
CA GLN A 229 4.15 1.26 6.64
C GLN A 229 3.35 0.20 7.40
N MET A 230 4.00 -0.61 8.24
CA MET A 230 3.30 -1.56 9.12
C MET A 230 2.39 -0.87 10.13
N GLY A 231 2.80 0.27 10.71
CA GLY A 231 1.95 1.07 11.59
C GLY A 231 0.66 1.53 10.89
N ALA A 232 0.81 2.10 9.69
CA ALA A 232 -0.33 2.53 8.87
C ALA A 232 -1.22 1.35 8.44
N LYS A 233 -0.61 0.24 7.99
CA LYS A 233 -1.32 -1.00 7.63
C LYS A 233 -2.14 -1.51 8.82
N ARG A 234 -1.55 -1.61 10.01
CA ARG A 234 -2.23 -2.06 11.24
C ARG A 234 -3.43 -1.17 11.57
N GLY A 235 -3.31 0.15 11.43
CA GLY A 235 -4.42 1.09 11.62
C GLY A 235 -5.59 0.85 10.65
N ILE A 236 -5.29 0.62 9.36
CA ILE A 236 -6.31 0.28 8.35
C ILE A 236 -6.97 -1.07 8.69
N TRP A 237 -6.19 -2.10 8.99
CA TRP A 237 -6.70 -3.42 9.35
C TRP A 237 -7.60 -3.36 10.59
N LEU A 238 -7.20 -2.59 11.62
CA LEU A 238 -8.03 -2.32 12.80
C LEU A 238 -9.35 -1.65 12.43
N GLY A 239 -9.32 -0.59 11.62
CA GLY A 239 -10.53 0.11 11.18
C GLY A 239 -11.49 -0.80 10.41
N ILE A 240 -10.97 -1.62 9.48
CA ILE A 240 -11.74 -2.60 8.71
C ILE A 240 -12.35 -3.66 9.64
N ALA A 241 -11.57 -4.21 10.57
CA ALA A 241 -12.03 -5.23 11.50
C ALA A 241 -13.16 -4.70 12.40
N LEU A 242 -12.98 -3.52 13.00
CA LEU A 242 -14.00 -2.88 13.85
C LEU A 242 -15.26 -2.54 13.06
N GLY A 243 -15.11 -1.99 11.85
CA GLY A 243 -16.24 -1.70 10.96
C GLY A 243 -17.01 -2.96 10.56
N GLY A 244 -16.30 -4.05 10.28
CA GLY A 244 -16.89 -5.35 9.96
C GLY A 244 -17.66 -5.94 11.14
N ILE A 245 -17.10 -5.92 12.35
CA ILE A 245 -17.78 -6.40 13.57
C ILE A 245 -19.03 -5.56 13.85
N ALA A 246 -18.93 -4.24 13.72
CA ALA A 246 -20.06 -3.33 13.92
C ALA A 246 -21.18 -3.60 12.92
N MET A 247 -20.86 -3.77 11.63
CA MET A 247 -21.82 -4.14 10.60
C MET A 247 -22.46 -5.51 10.89
N GLY A 248 -21.65 -6.51 11.23
CA GLY A 248 -22.12 -7.86 11.54
C GLY A 248 -23.10 -7.88 12.72
N LEU A 249 -22.80 -7.16 13.80
CA LEU A 249 -23.69 -7.04 14.95
C LEU A 249 -24.99 -6.31 14.59
N ARG A 250 -24.93 -5.25 13.79
CA ARG A 250 -26.14 -4.54 13.33
C ARG A 250 -27.06 -5.44 12.51
N ILE A 251 -26.50 -6.36 11.71
CA ILE A 251 -27.25 -7.38 10.98
C ILE A 251 -27.83 -8.43 11.95
N ILE A 252 -27.03 -9.00 12.86
CA ILE A 252 -27.46 -10.04 13.82
C ILE A 252 -28.62 -9.55 14.70
N PHE A 253 -28.53 -8.32 15.19
CA PHE A 253 -29.58 -7.71 16.02
C PHE A 253 -30.76 -7.18 15.19
N GLY A 254 -30.77 -7.41 13.86
CA GLY A 254 -31.86 -7.02 12.96
C GLY A 254 -32.05 -5.50 12.84
N ILE A 255 -31.05 -4.71 13.23
CA ILE A 255 -31.08 -3.24 13.17
C ILE A 255 -30.92 -2.78 11.71
N GLU A 256 -30.13 -3.53 10.93
CA GLU A 256 -30.01 -3.36 9.49
C GLU A 256 -30.58 -4.59 8.78
N LYS A 257 -31.50 -4.35 7.83
CA LYS A 257 -31.94 -5.40 6.93
C LYS A 257 -30.79 -5.69 5.97
N SER A 258 -30.30 -6.92 6.00
CA SER A 258 -29.37 -7.41 4.98
C SER A 258 -30.01 -7.20 3.60
N TYR A 259 -29.28 -6.62 2.66
CA TYR A 259 -29.72 -6.42 1.28
C TYR A 259 -29.93 -7.74 0.50
N LEU A 260 -29.85 -8.89 1.19
CA LEU A 260 -30.04 -10.25 0.68
C LEU A 260 -31.53 -10.68 0.68
N THR A 261 -32.39 -9.86 0.08
CA THR A 261 -33.74 -10.27 -0.35
C THR A 261 -33.91 -9.99 -1.82
#